data_AF-A0A8J5BDI3-F1
#
_entry.id   AF-A0A8J5BDI3-F1
#
_cell.length_a   1.000
_cell.length_b   1.000
_cell.length_c   1.000
_cell.angle_alpha   90.00
_cell.angle_beta   90.00
_cell.angle_gamma   90.00
#
_symmetry.space_group_name_H-M   'P 1'
#
loop_
_entity.id
_entity.type
_entity.pdbx_description
1 polymer ?
#
loop_
_entity_poly.entity_id
_entity_poly.type
_entity_poly.pdbx_seq_one_letter_code
_entity_poly.pdbx_strand_id
1 'polypeptide(L)'
;MAQRTARPKNLKSKPRPLPVDKLVPADKARGYKMILLSIPFVILSSFVLYKRLYKGEDKRVQIGEKTEEGIRWYTPEEIKKRDEEKIATRVFGNEDWLKNNKTNN
;
A
#
# COMPACT_ATOMS: atom_id res chain seq x y z
N MET A 1 19.22 66.21 -47.69
CA MET A 1 19.70 65.08 -46.88
C MET A 1 18.62 64.73 -45.87
N ALA A 2 17.98 63.56 -45.98
CA ALA A 2 16.87 63.18 -45.10
C ALA A 2 17.38 62.46 -43.84
N GLN A 3 17.05 62.98 -42.66
CA GLN A 3 17.38 62.34 -41.38
C GLN A 3 16.55 61.06 -41.21
N ARG A 4 17.23 59.92 -41.03
CA ARG A 4 16.59 58.66 -40.67
C ARG A 4 16.18 58.72 -39.20
N THR A 5 14.89 58.91 -38.93
CA THR A 5 14.34 58.78 -37.59
C THR A 5 14.45 57.32 -37.13
N ALA A 6 15.26 57.07 -36.10
CA ALA A 6 15.41 55.75 -35.51
C ALA A 6 14.10 55.27 -34.86
N ARG A 7 13.66 54.05 -35.21
CA ARG A 7 12.49 53.41 -34.57
C ARG A 7 12.81 53.10 -33.10
N PRO A 8 11.93 53.42 -32.12
CA PRO A 8 12.14 53.02 -30.75
C PRO A 8 12.01 51.49 -30.62
N LYS A 9 13.10 50.82 -30.26
CA LYS A 9 13.11 49.42 -29.82
C LYS A 9 12.58 49.35 -28.39
N ASN A 10 11.27 49.32 -28.20
CA ASN A 10 10.70 48.90 -26.93
C ASN A 10 9.31 48.29 -27.13
N LEU A 11 9.25 47.13 -27.80
CA LEU A 11 8.16 46.20 -27.54
C LEU A 11 8.51 45.46 -26.26
N LYS A 12 7.89 45.85 -25.13
CA LYS A 12 7.78 44.99 -23.96
C LYS A 12 7.04 43.72 -24.39
N SER A 13 7.80 42.71 -24.80
CA SER A 13 7.24 41.37 -25.02
C SER A 13 6.64 40.90 -23.70
N LYS A 14 5.40 40.43 -23.77
CA LYS A 14 4.72 39.82 -22.61
C LYS A 14 5.68 38.77 -22.01
N PRO A 15 5.80 38.68 -20.67
CA PRO A 15 6.65 37.67 -20.06
C PRO A 15 6.25 36.30 -20.60
N ARG A 16 7.23 35.53 -21.07
CA ARG A 16 7.00 34.15 -21.54
C ARG A 16 6.27 33.39 -20.43
N PRO A 17 5.23 32.60 -20.74
CA PRO A 17 4.60 31.76 -19.74
C PRO A 17 5.67 30.86 -19.14
N LEU A 18 5.77 30.86 -17.80
CA LEU A 18 6.71 30.02 -17.09
C LEU A 18 6.41 28.55 -17.44
N PRO A 19 7.43 27.71 -17.61
CA PRO A 19 7.22 26.29 -17.90
C PRO A 19 6.35 25.67 -16.81
N VAL A 20 5.29 24.99 -17.25
CA VAL A 20 4.25 24.35 -16.43
C VAL A 20 4.87 23.30 -15.47
N ASP A 21 6.09 22.86 -15.74
CA ASP A 21 6.90 21.94 -14.94
C ASP A 21 7.21 22.43 -13.51
N LYS A 22 6.91 23.70 -13.18
CA LYS A 22 7.14 24.28 -11.84
C LYS A 22 5.87 24.44 -10.99
N LEU A 23 4.69 24.02 -11.48
CA LEU A 23 3.41 24.29 -10.79
C LEU A 23 3.11 23.36 -9.61
N VAL A 24 3.80 22.23 -9.51
CA VAL A 24 3.70 21.35 -8.33
C VAL A 24 5.11 21.12 -7.80
N PRO A 25 5.46 21.59 -6.58
CA PRO A 25 6.73 21.23 -5.98
C PRO A 25 6.79 19.70 -5.92
N ALA A 26 7.83 19.11 -6.52
CA ALA A 26 7.98 17.67 -6.71
C ALA A 26 7.77 16.87 -5.40
N ASP A 27 8.06 17.49 -4.26
CA ASP A 27 7.86 16.95 -2.92
C ASP A 27 6.39 16.68 -2.57
N LYS A 28 5.47 17.57 -2.96
CA LYS A 28 4.03 17.38 -2.72
C LYS A 28 3.48 16.25 -3.60
N ALA A 29 3.90 16.18 -4.87
CA ALA A 29 3.49 15.12 -5.77
C ALA A 29 3.97 13.73 -5.31
N ARG A 30 5.15 13.65 -4.67
CA ARG A 30 5.67 12.41 -4.09
C ARG A 30 4.85 11.95 -2.89
N GLY A 31 4.43 12.87 -2.02
CA GLY A 31 3.56 12.57 -0.88
C GLY A 31 2.21 11.97 -1.29
N TYR A 32 1.51 12.61 -2.24
CA TYR A 32 0.23 12.09 -2.73
C TYR A 32 0.35 10.72 -3.40
N LYS A 33 1.45 10.45 -4.13
CA LYS A 33 1.71 9.12 -4.71
C LYS A 33 1.88 8.05 -3.63
N MET A 34 2.57 8.35 -2.53
CA MET A 34 2.74 7.40 -1.42
C MET A 34 1.43 7.12 -0.70
N ILE A 35 0.57 8.14 -0.53
CA ILE A 35 -0.78 7.96 0.04
C ILE A 35 -1.62 7.09 -0.89
N LEU A 36 -1.62 7.35 -2.19
CA LEU A 36 -2.39 6.54 -3.14
C LEU A 36 -1.92 5.08 -3.15
N LEU A 37 -0.61 4.87 -3.02
CA LEU A 37 -0.01 3.53 -2.97
C LEU A 37 -0.38 2.78 -1.68
N SER A 38 -0.62 3.47 -0.57
CA SER A 38 -0.97 2.84 0.72
C SER A 38 -2.44 2.43 0.81
N ILE A 39 -3.33 3.09 0.07
CA ILE A 39 -4.78 2.82 0.11
C ILE A 39 -5.10 1.32 -0.15
N PRO A 40 -4.57 0.64 -1.18
CA PRO A 40 -4.83 -0.78 -1.39
C PRO A 40 -4.43 -1.65 -0.19
N PHE A 41 -3.28 -1.38 0.43
CA PHE A 41 -2.81 -2.15 1.58
C PHE A 41 -3.75 -2.02 2.78
N VAL A 42 -4.26 -0.81 3.04
CA VAL A 42 -5.21 -0.57 4.13
C VAL A 42 -6.56 -1.21 3.83
N ILE A 43 -7.08 -1.06 2.61
CA ILE A 43 -8.40 -1.62 2.24
C ILE A 43 -8.38 -3.15 2.25
N LEU A 44 -7.38 -3.78 1.63
CA LEU A 44 -7.28 -5.25 1.57
C LEU A 44 -7.11 -5.86 2.97
N SER A 45 -6.20 -5.31 3.79
CA SER A 45 -6.01 -5.80 5.15
C SER A 45 -7.27 -5.64 6.00
N SER A 46 -7.94 -4.48 5.92
CA SER A 46 -9.19 -4.20 6.64
C SER A 46 -10.33 -5.13 6.20
N PHE A 47 -10.44 -5.41 4.90
CA PHE A 47 -11.46 -6.33 4.38
C PHE A 47 -11.25 -7.77 4.85
N VAL A 48 -9.99 -8.24 4.86
CA VAL A 48 -9.64 -9.57 5.38
C VAL A 48 -9.93 -9.67 6.88
N LEU A 49 -9.56 -8.63 7.64
CA LEU A 49 -9.89 -8.56 9.07
C LEU A 49 -11.40 -8.55 9.32
N TYR A 50 -12.15 -7.77 8.55
CA TYR A 50 -13.60 -7.68 8.67
C TYR A 50 -14.27 -9.04 8.44
N LYS A 51 -13.87 -9.77 7.39
CA LYS A 51 -14.35 -11.13 7.14
C LYS A 51 -14.06 -12.07 8.31
N ARG A 52 -12.87 -11.99 8.89
CA ARG A 52 -12.48 -12.85 10.00
C ARG A 52 -13.22 -12.51 11.29
N LEU A 53 -13.34 -11.22 11.63
CA LEU A 53 -13.96 -10.77 12.86
C LEU A 53 -15.49 -10.88 12.83
N TYR A 54 -16.13 -10.47 11.73
CA TYR A 54 -17.59 -10.40 11.64
C TYR A 54 -18.23 -11.61 10.97
N LYS A 55 -17.61 -12.18 9.92
CA LYS A 55 -18.15 -13.38 9.24
C LYS A 55 -17.62 -14.68 9.84
N GLY A 56 -16.65 -14.60 10.74
CA GLY A 56 -16.07 -15.76 11.40
C GLY A 56 -15.33 -16.70 10.45
N GLU A 57 -14.88 -16.21 9.28
CA GLU A 57 -14.05 -16.98 8.33
C GLU A 57 -12.71 -17.33 8.98
N ASP A 58 -12.25 -18.57 8.79
CA ASP A 58 -10.97 -19.03 9.33
C ASP A 58 -9.78 -18.37 8.64
N LYS A 59 -8.71 -18.17 9.42
CA LYS A 59 -7.42 -17.68 8.90
C LYS A 59 -6.91 -18.67 7.86
N ARG A 60 -6.49 -18.16 6.71
CA ARG A 60 -5.79 -18.97 5.69
C ARG A 60 -4.44 -19.40 6.26
N VAL A 61 -4.36 -20.65 6.68
CA VAL A 61 -3.14 -21.30 7.14
C VAL A 61 -2.59 -22.21 6.06
N GLN A 62 -1.27 -22.38 6.06
CA GLN A 62 -0.65 -23.36 5.19
C GLN A 62 -0.92 -24.73 5.80
N ILE A 63 -1.73 -25.54 5.12
CA ILE A 63 -2.19 -26.86 5.58
C ILE A 63 -1.30 -28.00 5.09
N GLY A 64 -0.32 -27.71 4.23
CA GLY A 64 0.61 -28.70 3.73
C GLY A 64 1.72 -28.13 2.86
N GLU A 65 2.60 -29.04 2.43
CA GLU A 65 3.70 -28.79 1.51
C GLU A 65 3.46 -29.55 0.21
N LYS A 66 3.87 -28.95 -0.92
CA LYS A 66 3.94 -29.67 -2.19
C LYS A 66 5.29 -30.36 -2.29
N THR A 67 5.29 -31.68 -2.24
CA THR A 67 6.46 -32.56 -2.42
C THR A 67 6.37 -33.25 -3.78
N GLU A 68 7.45 -33.89 -4.23
CA GLU A 68 7.53 -34.60 -5.51
C GLU A 68 6.49 -35.74 -5.64
N GLU A 69 6.09 -36.34 -4.52
CA GLU A 69 5.11 -37.43 -4.43
C GLU A 69 3.66 -36.94 -4.24
N GLY A 70 3.44 -35.64 -4.01
CA GLY A 70 2.11 -35.07 -3.78
C GLY A 70 2.06 -34.04 -2.65
N ILE A 71 0.85 -33.79 -2.13
CA ILE A 71 0.63 -32.85 -1.03
C ILE A 71 0.82 -33.58 0.30
N ARG A 72 1.87 -33.22 1.04
CA ARG A 72 2.05 -33.66 2.43
C ARG A 72 1.26 -32.72 3.33
N TRP A 73 0.19 -33.22 3.93
CA TRP A 73 -0.59 -32.51 4.94
C TRP A 73 0.21 -32.36 6.23
N TYR A 74 0.17 -31.16 6.82
CA TYR A 74 0.84 -30.90 8.08
C TYR A 74 0.00 -31.37 9.26
N THR A 75 0.66 -31.82 10.33
CA THR A 75 -0.02 -32.08 11.60
C THR A 75 -0.43 -30.75 12.27
N PRO A 76 -1.43 -30.75 13.16
CA PRO A 76 -1.83 -29.53 13.87
C PRO A 76 -0.68 -28.84 14.62
N GLU A 77 0.27 -29.62 15.13
CA GLU A 77 1.47 -29.13 15.80
C GLU A 77 2.44 -28.43 14.84
N GLU A 78 2.65 -29.00 13.65
CA GLU A 78 3.48 -28.40 12.60
C GLU A 78 2.87 -27.08 12.11
N ILE A 79 1.53 -27.02 11.97
CA ILE A 79 0.82 -25.79 11.58
C ILE A 79 1.02 -24.70 12.63
N LYS A 80 0.90 -25.03 13.92
CA LYS A 80 1.08 -24.07 15.02
C LYS A 80 2.51 -23.52 15.04
N LYS A 81 3.52 -24.40 14.93
CA LYS A 81 4.93 -24.00 14.90
C LYS A 81 5.26 -23.10 13.71
N ARG A 82 4.75 -23.43 12.52
CA ARG A 82 4.91 -22.57 11.33
C ARG A 82 4.21 -21.22 11.49
N ASP A 83 3.05 -21.19 12.14
CA ASP A 83 2.35 -19.93 12.39
C ASP A 83 3.12 -19.05 13.40
N GLU A 84 3.74 -19.63 14.43
CA GLU A 84 4.62 -18.92 15.37
C GLU A 84 5.91 -18.40 14.72
N GLU A 85 6.43 -19.12 13.71
CA GLU A 85 7.61 -18.70 12.95
C GLU A 85 7.33 -17.55 11.97
N LYS A 86 6.06 -17.29 11.60
CA LYS A 86 5.72 -16.18 10.69
C LYS A 86 6.10 -14.84 11.30
N ILE A 87 6.74 -14.00 10.49
CA ILE A 87 7.11 -12.63 10.84
C ILE A 87 5.90 -11.85 11.37
N ALA A 88 4.73 -12.02 10.74
CA ALA A 88 3.49 -11.38 11.20
C ALA A 88 3.15 -11.76 12.66
N THR A 89 3.21 -13.04 13.01
CA THR A 89 2.93 -13.51 14.38
C THR A 89 3.99 -13.01 15.37
N ARG A 90 5.26 -12.90 14.95
CA ARG A 90 6.33 -12.33 15.79
C ARG A 90 6.14 -10.83 16.07
N VAL A 91 5.62 -10.08 15.10
CA VAL A 91 5.43 -8.61 15.21
C VAL A 91 4.13 -8.26 15.91
N PHE A 92 3.03 -8.95 15.59
CA PHE A 92 1.69 -8.64 16.08
C PHE A 92 1.24 -9.52 17.24
N GLY A 93 2.04 -10.51 17.64
CA GLY A 93 1.71 -11.47 18.68
C GLY A 93 0.77 -12.57 18.21
N ASN A 94 0.46 -13.48 19.12
CA ASN A 94 -0.43 -14.58 18.84
C ASN A 94 -1.90 -14.11 18.91
N GLU A 95 -2.66 -14.41 17.87
CA GLU A 95 -4.02 -13.88 17.66
C GLU A 95 -5.10 -14.74 18.35
N ASP A 96 -4.73 -15.61 19.29
CA ASP A 96 -5.64 -16.56 19.94
C ASP A 96 -6.80 -15.87 20.67
N TRP A 97 -6.62 -14.61 21.08
CA TRP A 97 -7.69 -13.79 21.68
C TRP A 97 -8.88 -13.53 20.74
N LEU A 98 -8.66 -13.53 19.41
CA LEU A 98 -9.75 -13.39 18.43
C LEU A 98 -10.67 -14.61 18.38
N LYS A 99 -10.18 -15.80 18.77
CA LYS A 99 -11.00 -17.03 18.80
C LYS A 99 -11.87 -17.12 20.04
N ASN A 100 -11.38 -16.62 21.18
CA ASN A 100 -12.07 -16.70 22.48
C ASN A 100 -13.33 -15.81 22.56
N ASN A 101 -13.47 -14.79 21.70
CA ASN A 101 -14.71 -14.00 21.61
C ASN A 101 -15.87 -14.74 20.93
N LYS A 102 -15.60 -15.85 20.23
CA LYS A 102 -16.63 -16.64 19.53
C LYS A 102 -17.34 -17.65 20.44
N THR A 103 -16.77 -17.96 21.61
CA THR A 103 -17.33 -18.92 22.59
C THR A 103 -18.22 -18.27 23.65
N ASN A 104 -18.31 -16.94 23.69
CA ASN A 104 -19.06 -16.18 24.70
C ASN A 104 -20.34 -15.49 24.17
N ASN A 105 -20.80 -15.83 22.96
CA ASN A 105 -22.08 -15.39 22.41
C ASN A 105 -22.96 -16.58 22.04
#